data_AF-A0A933II01-F1
#
_entry.id   AF-A0A933II01-F1
#
_cell.length_a   1.000
_cell.length_b   1.000
_cell.length_c   1.000
_cell.angle_alpha   90.00
_cell.angle_beta   90.00
_cell.angle_gamma   90.00
#
_symmetry.space_group_name_H-M   'P 1'
#
loop_
_entity.id
_entity.type
_entity.pdbx_description
1 polymer ?
#
loop_
_entity_poly.entity_id
_entity_poly.type
_entity_poly.pdbx_seq_one_letter_code
_entity_poly.pdbx_strand_id
1 'polypeptide(L)'
;GPVGRTFTRFATSSLGVRDRGAGALDLCYVACGRFDGYWEIDQSPWDVAAGGLLVEEAGGRMSNFRAGPFDIFGGETVASNGKIHDQILAVLAMPGGIPKRYRPPMRRR
;
A
#
# COMPACT_ATOMS: atom_id res chain seq x y z
N GLY A 1 9.60 -11.71 11.77
CA GLY A 1 10.32 -10.79 10.86
C GLY A 1 9.62 -9.43 10.79
N PRO A 2 10.19 -8.43 10.07
CA PRO A 2 9.62 -7.08 9.96
C PRO A 2 8.15 -7.06 9.51
N VAL A 3 7.79 -7.88 8.52
CA VAL A 3 6.43 -8.00 7.97
C VAL A 3 5.40 -8.44 9.01
N GLY A 4 5.71 -9.50 9.78
CA GLY A 4 4.79 -10.00 10.81
C GLY A 4 4.52 -8.99 11.93
N ARG A 5 5.52 -8.16 12.28
CA ARG A 5 5.33 -7.08 13.26
C ARG A 5 4.41 -5.97 12.74
N THR A 6 4.51 -5.63 11.45
CA THR A 6 3.62 -4.66 10.81
C THR A 6 2.18 -5.11 10.86
N PHE A 7 1.92 -6.38 10.50
CA PHE A 7 0.57 -6.95 10.56
C PHE A 7 -0.02 -6.87 11.98
N THR A 8 0.73 -7.28 13.01
CA THR A 8 0.26 -7.19 14.41
C THR A 8 -0.06 -5.77 14.82
N ARG A 9 0.77 -4.79 14.44
CA ARG A 9 0.50 -3.37 14.77
C ARG A 9 -0.83 -2.92 14.17
N PHE A 10 -1.06 -3.17 12.88
CA PHE A 10 -2.33 -2.84 12.23
C PHE A 10 -3.52 -3.59 12.84
N ALA A 11 -3.35 -4.87 13.18
CA ALA A 11 -4.39 -5.65 13.83
C ALA A 11 -4.81 -5.07 15.19
N THR A 12 -3.88 -4.44 15.92
CA THR A 12 -4.18 -3.78 17.20
C THR A 12 -4.61 -2.32 17.09
N SER A 13 -4.39 -1.68 15.94
CA SER A 13 -4.66 -0.25 15.73
C SER A 13 -5.81 0.04 14.76
N SER A 14 -6.53 -0.99 14.34
CA SER A 14 -7.66 -0.90 13.40
C SER A 14 -8.80 -1.81 13.83
N LEU A 15 -9.98 -1.62 13.23
CA LEU A 15 -11.13 -2.50 13.45
C LEU A 15 -10.97 -3.89 12.81
N GLY A 16 -10.01 -4.04 11.90
CA GLY A 16 -9.71 -5.32 11.29
C GLY A 16 -8.71 -5.20 10.13
N VAL A 17 -7.95 -6.27 9.93
CA VAL A 17 -7.02 -6.42 8.81
C VAL A 17 -7.50 -7.57 7.92
N ARG A 18 -7.34 -7.42 6.61
CA ARG A 18 -7.67 -8.42 5.59
C ARG A 18 -6.47 -8.60 4.66
N ASP A 19 -6.24 -9.83 4.24
CA ASP A 19 -5.23 -10.20 3.24
C ASP A 19 -5.96 -11.02 2.17
N ARG A 20 -6.30 -10.39 1.05
CA ARG A 20 -7.19 -10.95 0.01
C ARG A 20 -6.42 -11.53 -1.18
N GLY A 21 -5.08 -11.48 -1.16
CA GLY A 21 -4.21 -12.06 -2.18
C GLY A 21 -4.24 -11.36 -3.55
N ALA A 22 -4.95 -10.23 -3.69
CA ALA A 22 -5.06 -9.48 -4.95
C ALA A 22 -5.07 -7.96 -4.71
N GLY A 23 -3.88 -7.35 -4.70
CA GLY A 23 -3.71 -5.92 -4.41
C GLY A 23 -4.50 -4.98 -5.33
N ALA A 24 -4.69 -5.33 -6.60
CA ALA A 24 -5.52 -4.55 -7.53
C ALA A 24 -6.98 -4.42 -7.05
N LEU A 25 -7.56 -5.50 -6.50
CA LEU A 25 -8.92 -5.50 -5.98
C LEU A 25 -9.00 -4.72 -4.67
N ASP A 26 -7.97 -4.82 -3.83
CA ASP A 26 -7.92 -4.10 -2.55
C ASP A 26 -7.82 -2.58 -2.76
N LEU A 27 -7.09 -2.12 -3.79
CA LEU A 27 -7.09 -0.72 -4.21
C LEU A 27 -8.48 -0.24 -4.67
N CYS A 28 -9.20 -1.05 -5.45
CA CYS A 28 -10.59 -0.74 -5.81
C CYS A 28 -11.50 -0.65 -4.57
N TYR A 29 -11.25 -1.46 -3.55
CA TYR A 29 -11.98 -1.38 -2.29
C TYR A 29 -11.68 -0.12 -1.48
N VAL A 30 -10.45 0.37 -1.53
CA VAL A 30 -10.12 1.70 -0.98
C VAL A 30 -10.87 2.78 -1.75
N ALA A 31 -10.81 2.76 -3.09
CA ALA A 31 -11.47 3.75 -3.93
C ALA A 31 -12.99 3.82 -3.70
N CYS A 32 -13.66 2.68 -3.51
CA CYS A 32 -15.11 2.65 -3.23
C CYS A 32 -15.47 2.77 -1.72
N GLY A 33 -14.51 3.08 -0.85
CA GLY A 33 -14.75 3.29 0.59
C GLY A 33 -15.10 2.04 1.39
N ARG A 34 -14.80 0.84 0.86
CA ARG A 34 -14.95 -0.43 1.60
C ARG A 34 -13.79 -0.68 2.54
N PHE A 35 -12.59 -0.25 2.15
CA PHE A 35 -11.41 -0.24 3.01
C PHE A 35 -10.94 1.20 3.23
N ASP A 36 -10.48 1.52 4.43
CA ASP A 36 -9.95 2.85 4.74
C ASP A 36 -8.49 3.02 4.27
N GLY A 37 -7.77 1.91 4.15
CA GLY A 37 -6.34 1.88 3.86
C GLY A 37 -5.85 0.56 3.32
N TYR A 38 -4.69 0.62 2.67
CA TYR A 38 -4.03 -0.50 2.03
C TYR A 38 -2.51 -0.26 2.05
N TRP A 39 -1.74 -1.33 2.24
CA TRP A 39 -0.28 -1.30 2.12
C TRP A 39 0.25 -2.63 1.56
N GLU A 40 1.21 -2.58 0.64
CA GLU A 40 1.88 -3.78 0.15
C GLU A 40 3.30 -3.47 -0.37
N ILE A 41 4.11 -4.52 -0.50
CA ILE A 41 5.46 -4.50 -1.07
C ILE A 41 5.52 -5.45 -2.29
N ASP A 42 6.52 -5.27 -3.14
CA ASP A 42 6.85 -6.16 -4.26
C ASP A 42 5.75 -6.35 -5.31
N GLN A 43 4.85 -5.37 -5.43
CA GLN A 43 3.82 -5.35 -6.46
C GLN A 43 4.39 -5.06 -7.85
N SER A 44 3.80 -5.65 -8.88
CA SER A 44 4.12 -5.31 -10.26
C SER A 44 3.43 -4.02 -10.67
N PRO A 45 3.94 -3.27 -11.66
CA PRO A 45 3.30 -2.05 -12.13
C PRO A 45 1.83 -2.24 -12.54
N TRP A 46 1.50 -3.37 -13.18
CA TRP A 46 0.11 -3.68 -13.59
C TRP A 46 -0.82 -4.02 -12.42
N ASP A 47 -0.29 -4.43 -11.26
CA ASP A 47 -1.10 -4.75 -10.08
C ASP A 47 -1.62 -3.46 -9.41
N VAL A 48 -0.94 -2.33 -9.62
CA VAL A 48 -1.23 -1.07 -8.93
C VAL A 48 -1.64 0.08 -9.82
N ALA A 49 -1.29 0.07 -11.11
CA ALA A 49 -1.51 1.23 -11.99
C ALA A 49 -2.99 1.64 -12.09
N ALA A 50 -3.87 0.70 -12.44
CA ALA A 50 -5.30 1.01 -12.58
C ALA A 50 -5.96 1.34 -11.23
N GLY A 51 -5.65 0.56 -10.19
CA GLY A 51 -6.18 0.77 -8.85
C GLY A 51 -5.74 2.10 -8.25
N GLY A 52 -4.49 2.50 -8.45
CA GLY A 52 -3.94 3.78 -8.00
C GLY A 52 -4.70 4.97 -8.58
N LEU A 53 -4.95 4.95 -9.90
CA LEU A 53 -5.76 6.00 -10.55
C LEU A 53 -7.17 6.07 -9.95
N LEU A 54 -7.82 4.92 -9.73
CA LEU A 54 -9.16 4.89 -9.11
C LEU A 54 -9.16 5.48 -7.69
N VAL A 55 -8.12 5.20 -6.89
CA VAL A 55 -7.98 5.76 -5.55
C VAL A 55 -7.83 7.29 -5.62
N GLU A 56 -6.97 7.79 -6.51
CA GLU A 56 -6.74 9.24 -6.66
C GLU A 56 -8.01 9.97 -7.13
N GLU A 57 -8.72 9.45 -8.14
CA GLU A 57 -9.97 10.02 -8.64
C GLU A 57 -11.11 9.97 -7.61
N ALA A 58 -11.09 8.99 -6.71
CA ALA A 58 -12.02 8.92 -5.57
C ALA A 58 -11.68 9.91 -4.44
N GLY A 59 -10.62 10.73 -4.59
CA GLY A 59 -10.15 11.67 -3.57
C GLY A 59 -9.26 11.02 -2.48
N GLY A 60 -8.78 9.81 -2.73
CA GLY A 60 -7.84 9.10 -1.87
C GLY A 60 -6.42 9.64 -1.97
N ARG A 61 -5.52 9.07 -1.17
CA ARG A 61 -4.09 9.39 -1.17
C ARG A 61 -3.26 8.15 -1.46
N MET A 62 -2.26 8.30 -2.33
CA MET A 62 -1.27 7.29 -2.70
C MET A 62 0.14 7.75 -2.32
N SER A 63 0.98 6.85 -1.78
CA SER A 63 2.38 7.15 -1.49
C SER A 63 3.25 5.89 -1.36
N ASN A 64 4.55 6.07 -1.22
CA ASN A 64 5.45 5.03 -0.70
C ASN A 64 5.47 5.04 0.85
N PHE A 65 6.19 4.10 1.48
CA PHE A 65 6.19 3.97 2.95
C PHE A 65 6.85 5.15 3.70
N ARG A 66 7.46 6.11 2.98
CA ARG A 66 8.13 7.29 3.52
C ARG A 66 7.39 8.59 3.19
N ALA A 67 6.11 8.51 2.86
CA ALA A 67 5.29 9.65 2.42
C ALA A 67 5.78 10.30 1.11
N GLY A 68 6.68 9.65 0.37
CA GLY A 68 7.10 10.10 -0.95
C GLY A 68 6.05 9.77 -2.02
N PRO A 69 6.18 10.36 -3.22
CA PRO A 69 5.22 10.15 -4.30
C PRO A 69 5.08 8.67 -4.64
N PHE A 70 3.86 8.28 -5.01
CA PHE A 70 3.58 6.96 -5.54
C PHE A 70 4.27 6.78 -6.90
N ASP A 71 4.88 5.62 -7.09
CA ASP A 71 5.51 5.20 -8.35
C ASP A 71 5.15 3.73 -8.59
N ILE A 72 4.52 3.45 -9.74
CA ILE A 72 4.14 2.09 -10.14
C ILE A 72 5.36 1.16 -10.29
N PHE A 73 6.58 1.71 -10.39
CA PHE A 73 7.84 0.97 -10.40
C PHE A 73 8.57 0.96 -9.05
N GLY A 74 8.02 1.62 -8.02
CA GLY A 74 8.65 1.80 -6.71
C GLY A 74 8.70 0.55 -5.84
N GLY A 75 7.76 -0.38 -6.05
CA GLY A 75 7.65 -1.65 -5.33
C GLY A 75 7.12 -1.55 -3.90
N GLU A 76 6.65 -0.37 -3.49
CA GLU A 76 5.99 -0.11 -2.22
C GLU A 76 4.75 0.74 -2.51
N THR A 77 3.63 0.42 -1.89
CA THR A 77 2.39 1.16 -2.12
C THR A 77 1.63 1.32 -0.82
N VAL A 78 1.26 2.56 -0.49
CA VAL A 78 0.27 2.91 0.52
C VAL A 78 -0.87 3.60 -0.19
N ALA A 79 -2.09 3.14 0.04
CA ALA A 79 -3.30 3.80 -0.40
C ALA A 79 -4.21 4.06 0.80
N SER A 80 -4.98 5.16 0.78
CA SER A 80 -6.02 5.38 1.77
C SER A 80 -7.16 6.23 1.22
N ASN A 81 -8.27 6.24 1.97
CA ASN A 81 -9.42 7.13 1.75
C ASN A 81 -9.12 8.64 1.92
N GLY A 82 -7.84 9.03 2.00
CA GLY A 82 -7.37 10.40 2.20
C GLY A 82 -7.35 10.87 3.65
N LYS A 83 -8.16 10.27 4.54
CA LYS A 83 -8.38 10.74 5.92
C LYS A 83 -7.38 10.17 6.92
N ILE A 84 -6.93 8.93 6.71
CA ILE A 84 -6.09 8.20 7.66
C ILE A 84 -4.66 7.93 7.15
N HIS A 85 -4.27 8.56 6.04
CA HIS A 85 -3.00 8.25 5.36
C HIS A 85 -1.78 8.39 6.28
N ASP A 86 -1.72 9.47 7.05
CA ASP A 86 -0.58 9.75 7.93
C ASP A 86 -0.56 8.81 9.14
N GLN A 87 -1.73 8.31 9.59
CA GLN A 87 -1.81 7.29 10.64
C GLN A 87 -1.28 5.95 10.14
N ILE A 88 -1.59 5.57 8.89
CA ILE A 88 -1.05 4.35 8.27
C ILE A 88 0.47 4.44 8.19
N LEU A 89 1.02 5.58 7.73
CA LEU A 89 2.46 5.81 7.65
C LEU A 89 3.13 5.76 9.03
N ALA A 90 2.50 6.30 10.07
CA ALA A 90 3.01 6.23 11.44
C ALA A 90 3.11 4.78 11.95
N VAL A 91 2.15 3.92 11.59
CA VAL A 91 2.19 2.48 11.93
C VAL A 91 3.29 1.76 11.14
N LEU A 92 3.50 2.13 9.88
CA LEU A 92 4.55 1.58 8.99
C LEU A 92 5.95 2.04 9.36
N ALA A 93 6.10 3.17 10.05
CA ALA A 93 7.39 3.68 10.52
C ALA A 93 8.05 2.66 11.46
N MET A 94 9.00 1.90 10.91
CA MET A 94 9.79 0.87 11.57
C MET A 94 11.27 1.21 11.44
N PRO A 95 12.06 1.11 12.52
CA PRO A 95 13.52 1.11 12.42
C PRO A 95 13.97 -0.05 11.51
N GLY A 96 14.70 0.27 10.43
CA GLY A 96 15.21 -0.71 9.46
C GLY A 96 14.34 -0.97 8.22
N GLY A 97 13.13 -0.40 8.15
CA GLY A 97 12.22 -0.55 7.00
C GLY A 97 11.74 -1.98 6.73
N ILE A 98 10.84 -2.13 5.75
CA ILE A 98 10.49 -3.45 5.22
C ILE A 98 11.48 -3.74 4.08
N PRO A 99 12.24 -4.86 4.10
CA PRO A 99 13.24 -5.14 3.08
C PRO A 99 12.58 -5.25 1.71
N LYS A 100 13.10 -4.53 0.70
CA LYS A 100 12.71 -4.76 -0.69
C LYS A 100 13.15 -6.16 -1.11
N ARG A 101 12.25 -6.94 -1.69
CA ARG A 101 12.66 -8.17 -2.36
C ARG A 101 13.17 -7.77 -3.73
N TYR A 102 14.35 -8.28 -4.10
CA TYR A 102 14.92 -7.98 -5.40
C TYR A 102 14.01 -8.52 -6.51
N ARG A 103 13.45 -7.62 -7.33
CA ARG A 103 12.85 -7.95 -8.62
C ARG A 103 13.77 -7.43 -9.73
N PRO A 104 14.22 -8.29 -10.66
CA PRO A 104 14.98 -7.82 -11.80
C PRO A 104 14.13 -6.82 -12.62
N PRO A 105 14.73 -5.76 -13.17
CA PRO A 105 14.01 -4.79 -13.97
C PRO A 105 13.32 -5.49 -15.14
N MET A 106 12.05 -5.16 -15.32
CA MET A 106 11.30 -5.63 -16.47
C MET A 106 11.95 -5.06 -17.71
N ARG A 107 12.48 -5.92 -18.59
CA ARG A 107 13.07 -5.48 -19.86
C ARG A 107 12.02 -4.65 -20.61
N ARG A 108 12.29 -3.35 -20.79
CA ARG A 108 11.60 -2.55 -21.79
C ARG A 108 11.88 -3.23 -23.14
N ARG A 109 10.83 -3.74 -23.78
CA ARG A 109 10.90 -4.08 -25.20
C ARG A 109 10.91 -2.79 -26.02
#